data_AF-A0A2W4L625-F1
#
_entry.id   AF-A0A2W4L625-F1
#
_cell.length_a   1.000
_cell.length_b   1.000
_cell.length_c   1.000
_cell.angle_alpha   90.00
_cell.angle_beta   90.00
_cell.angle_gamma   90.00
#
_symmetry.space_group_name_H-M   'P 1'
#
loop_
_entity.id
_entity.type
_entity.pdbx_description
1 polymer ?
#
loop_
_entity_poly.entity_id
_entity_poly.type
_entity_poly.pdbx_seq_one_letter_code
_entity_poly.pdbx_strand_id
1 'polypeptide(L)'
;MKELYPRRERPSFPMPEIGREEIRAALLKPFLLRLRDQSGDAAVRTLLATAGLPLRILEDDAGWLSVAGTRRALAALSSALGAQALESSGEWMTHPEVLGAYVRMLRVATTPEDAYRYRAANSSEITRVGTYALVAASPGRAEITYTPRPQLDTDQTDRLLCVARLAEIAAIPRIFGLPEATVDHPACIARGDAECRYLVRWQAPNRQLIGVGCVLGAALCAGAVGVSGNVVASTIAGGIGAGFGSALGALWLRIQKERRARAFEKHRIAALERGLEVHGAFRDAASDLVGTTLAGKYRISRKIGSGGIGAVYAAEHVALGARVAIKVLRGAAAMDAAEIARLRREARVQGAIKHPNVVRVLDLDQLPEGP
;
A
#
# COMPACT_ATOMS: atom_id res chain seq x y z
N MET A 1 48.85 18.53 -14.07
CA MET A 1 48.38 17.15 -14.27
C MET A 1 46.93 17.07 -13.75
N LYS A 2 46.01 17.54 -14.59
CA LYS A 2 44.55 17.56 -14.42
C LYS A 2 43.99 17.26 -15.82
N GLU A 3 42.85 16.59 -15.87
CA GLU A 3 42.12 16.05 -17.03
C GLU A 3 42.53 14.65 -17.49
N LEU A 4 41.60 13.70 -17.30
CA LEU A 4 41.20 12.71 -18.30
C LEU A 4 40.02 11.93 -17.71
N TYR A 5 38.79 12.36 -18.01
CA TYR A 5 37.64 11.52 -18.38
C TYR A 5 36.44 12.46 -18.65
N PRO A 6 36.00 12.62 -19.91
CA PRO A 6 34.85 13.47 -20.22
C PRO A 6 33.57 12.81 -19.69
N ARG A 7 32.72 13.61 -19.03
CA ARG A 7 31.35 13.24 -18.65
C ARG A 7 30.60 12.93 -19.95
N ARG A 8 30.41 11.64 -20.28
CA ARG A 8 29.50 11.24 -21.36
C ARG A 8 28.07 11.58 -20.96
N GLU A 9 27.47 12.51 -21.69
CA GLU A 9 26.01 12.71 -21.67
C GLU A 9 25.33 11.39 -22.02
N ARG A 10 24.36 11.00 -21.20
CA ARG A 10 23.53 9.82 -21.48
C ARG A 10 22.69 10.14 -22.71
N PRO A 11 22.57 9.22 -23.69
CA PRO A 11 21.65 9.43 -24.80
C PRO A 11 20.23 9.58 -24.23
N SER A 12 19.64 10.77 -24.42
CA SER A 12 18.23 10.99 -24.16
C SER A 12 17.45 10.30 -25.27
N PHE A 13 16.96 9.09 -25.01
CA PHE A 13 15.93 8.51 -25.85
C PHE A 13 14.71 9.45 -25.79
N PRO A 14 14.17 9.92 -26.93
CA PRO A 14 12.90 10.62 -26.93
C PRO A 14 11.84 9.59 -26.52
N MET A 15 11.51 9.59 -25.22
CA MET A 15 10.30 8.97 -24.71
C MET A 15 9.14 9.62 -25.46
N PRO A 16 8.21 8.85 -26.05
CA PRO A 16 7.00 9.44 -26.61
C PRO A 16 6.34 10.27 -25.50
N GLU A 17 6.10 11.56 -25.77
CA GLU A 17 5.46 12.51 -24.87
C GLU A 17 4.04 12.05 -24.54
N ILE A 18 3.93 11.19 -23.53
CA ILE A 18 2.66 10.83 -22.90
C ILE A 18 2.78 11.32 -21.45
N GLY A 19 2.30 12.56 -21.25
CA GLY A 19 1.94 13.22 -19.99
C GLY A 19 2.89 13.07 -18.79
N ARG A 20 3.71 14.10 -18.49
CA ARG A 20 4.48 14.22 -17.24
C ARG A 20 3.63 14.40 -15.97
N GLU A 21 2.31 14.35 -16.11
CA GLU A 21 1.32 14.81 -15.13
C GLU A 21 0.53 13.65 -14.51
N GLU A 22 1.22 12.75 -13.82
CA GLU A 22 0.62 11.47 -13.48
C GLU A 22 0.18 11.31 -12.02
N ILE A 23 -1.05 10.81 -11.85
CA ILE A 23 -1.64 10.32 -10.59
C ILE A 23 -1.88 8.81 -10.72
N ARG A 24 -1.67 8.05 -9.64
CA ARG A 24 -1.98 6.61 -9.61
C ARG A 24 -3.44 6.36 -9.95
N ALA A 25 -3.69 5.41 -10.85
CA ALA A 25 -5.03 4.98 -11.20
C ALA A 25 -5.80 4.36 -10.02
N ALA A 26 -5.06 3.83 -9.04
CA ALA A 26 -5.59 3.32 -7.79
C ALA A 26 -6.49 4.31 -7.02
N LEU A 27 -6.29 5.63 -7.21
CA LEU A 27 -7.15 6.65 -6.61
C LEU A 27 -8.62 6.49 -7.03
N LEU A 28 -8.88 6.05 -8.26
CA LEU A 28 -10.24 5.89 -8.79
C LEU A 28 -10.86 4.54 -8.43
N LYS A 29 -10.05 3.52 -8.10
CA LYS A 29 -10.52 2.13 -7.95
C LYS A 29 -11.64 1.97 -6.91
N PRO A 30 -11.56 2.54 -5.69
CA PRO A 30 -12.65 2.41 -4.72
C PRO A 30 -14.02 2.84 -5.28
N PHE A 31 -14.04 3.92 -6.06
CA PHE A 31 -15.27 4.46 -6.64
C PHE A 31 -15.74 3.66 -7.86
N LEU A 32 -14.80 3.19 -8.69
CA LEU A 32 -15.13 2.33 -9.83
C LEU A 32 -15.70 0.98 -9.36
N LEU A 33 -15.16 0.41 -8.28
CA LEU A 33 -15.68 -0.81 -7.67
C LEU A 33 -17.08 -0.59 -7.09
N ARG A 34 -17.30 0.53 -6.42
CA ARG A 34 -18.64 0.92 -5.95
C ARG A 34 -19.64 1.05 -7.11
N LEU A 35 -19.25 1.69 -8.22
CA LEU A 35 -20.10 1.79 -9.40
C LEU A 35 -20.38 0.42 -10.02
N ARG A 36 -19.37 -0.45 -10.06
CA ARG A 36 -19.52 -1.83 -10.54
C ARG A 36 -20.55 -2.60 -9.72
N ASP A 37 -20.50 -2.44 -8.41
CA ASP A 37 -21.43 -3.09 -7.47
C ASP A 37 -22.86 -2.56 -7.62
N GLN A 38 -23.03 -1.25 -7.79
CA GLN A 38 -24.36 -0.61 -7.86
C GLN A 38 -25.01 -0.66 -9.25
N SER A 39 -24.21 -0.68 -10.32
CA SER A 39 -24.69 -0.46 -11.69
C SER A 39 -24.08 -1.41 -12.73
N GLY A 40 -23.24 -2.35 -12.30
CA GLY A 40 -22.64 -3.39 -13.14
C GLY A 40 -21.47 -2.91 -14.00
N ASP A 41 -20.79 -3.88 -14.63
CA ASP A 41 -19.60 -3.65 -15.46
C ASP A 41 -19.84 -2.74 -16.66
N ALA A 42 -21.05 -2.79 -17.24
CA ALA A 42 -21.39 -1.96 -18.40
C ALA A 42 -21.33 -0.46 -18.05
N ALA A 43 -21.80 -0.08 -16.86
CA ALA A 43 -21.74 1.31 -16.39
C ALA A 43 -20.29 1.78 -16.22
N VAL A 44 -19.42 0.93 -15.66
CA VAL A 44 -17.99 1.23 -15.51
C VAL A 44 -17.32 1.42 -16.87
N ARG A 45 -17.59 0.52 -17.84
CA ARG A 45 -17.02 0.63 -19.19
C ARG A 45 -17.45 1.92 -19.88
N THR A 46 -18.73 2.26 -19.80
CA THR A 46 -19.28 3.51 -20.36
C THR A 46 -18.62 4.72 -19.72
N LEU A 47 -18.51 4.76 -18.39
CA LEU A 47 -17.88 5.86 -17.67
C LEU A 47 -16.42 6.07 -18.09
N LEU A 48 -15.64 4.99 -18.13
CA LEU A 48 -14.24 5.06 -18.54
C LEU A 48 -14.10 5.55 -19.99
N ALA A 49 -14.96 5.07 -20.90
CA ALA A 49 -14.99 5.53 -22.28
C ALA A 49 -15.32 7.03 -22.38
N THR A 50 -16.33 7.51 -21.66
CA THR A 50 -16.70 8.94 -21.61
C THR A 50 -15.58 9.81 -21.02
N ALA A 51 -14.85 9.30 -20.03
CA ALA A 51 -13.70 10.00 -19.46
C ALA A 51 -12.44 9.96 -20.35
N GLY A 52 -12.45 9.19 -21.44
CA GLY A 52 -11.31 8.96 -22.31
C GLY A 52 -10.21 8.13 -21.65
N LEU A 53 -10.59 7.20 -20.77
CA LEU A 53 -9.69 6.37 -19.99
C LEU A 53 -9.73 4.91 -20.48
N PRO A 54 -8.57 4.24 -20.64
CA PRO A 54 -8.53 2.85 -21.10
C PRO A 54 -9.03 1.88 -20.03
N LEU A 55 -9.74 0.83 -20.45
CA LEU A 55 -10.29 -0.20 -19.55
C LEU A 55 -9.22 -0.93 -18.72
N ARG A 56 -7.98 -1.00 -19.23
CA ARG A 56 -6.83 -1.61 -18.53
C ARG A 56 -6.58 -1.06 -17.13
N ILE A 57 -7.09 0.13 -16.80
CA ILE A 57 -7.01 0.71 -15.45
C ILE A 57 -7.64 -0.18 -14.38
N LEU A 58 -8.65 -0.96 -14.75
CA LEU A 58 -9.28 -1.90 -13.83
C LEU A 58 -8.32 -3.04 -13.45
N GLU A 59 -7.49 -3.44 -14.41
CA GLU A 59 -6.60 -4.60 -14.31
C GLU A 59 -5.20 -4.23 -13.82
N ASP A 60 -4.70 -3.05 -14.20
CA ASP A 60 -3.39 -2.54 -13.83
C ASP A 60 -3.49 -1.68 -12.57
N ASP A 61 -3.15 -2.27 -11.43
CA ASP A 61 -3.01 -1.52 -10.20
C ASP A 61 -2.02 -0.36 -10.40
N ALA A 62 -0.83 -0.63 -10.96
CA ALA A 62 0.29 0.30 -11.07
C ALA A 62 0.14 1.39 -12.15
N GLY A 63 -1.02 1.42 -12.82
CA GLY A 63 -1.31 2.36 -13.89
C GLY A 63 -1.25 3.82 -13.45
N TRP A 64 -0.88 4.67 -14.41
CA TRP A 64 -0.78 6.12 -14.26
C TRP A 64 -1.82 6.81 -15.13
N LEU A 65 -2.42 7.88 -14.61
CA LEU A 65 -3.43 8.69 -15.28
C LEU A 65 -2.99 10.15 -15.30
N SER A 66 -3.30 10.85 -16.39
CA SER A 66 -3.14 12.30 -16.42
C SER A 66 -4.09 12.97 -15.42
N VAL A 67 -3.68 14.10 -14.83
CA VAL A 67 -4.54 14.90 -13.94
C VAL A 67 -5.88 15.24 -14.62
N ALA A 68 -5.84 15.67 -15.89
CA ALA A 68 -7.04 15.96 -16.67
C ALA A 68 -7.96 14.73 -16.85
N GLY A 69 -7.38 13.55 -17.13
CA GLY A 69 -8.12 12.30 -17.22
C GLY A 69 -8.76 11.90 -15.90
N THR A 70 -8.02 12.03 -14.79
CA THR A 70 -8.54 11.80 -13.43
C THR A 70 -9.70 12.75 -13.11
N ARG A 71 -9.60 14.04 -13.45
CA ARG A 71 -10.69 15.02 -13.25
C ARG A 71 -11.95 14.63 -14.00
N ARG A 72 -11.85 14.30 -15.29
CA ARG A 72 -13.02 13.86 -16.09
C ARG A 72 -13.66 12.61 -15.49
N ALA A 73 -12.85 11.65 -15.06
CA ALA A 73 -13.36 10.42 -14.44
C ALA A 73 -14.04 10.68 -13.09
N LEU A 74 -13.46 11.54 -12.25
CA LEU A 74 -14.09 11.92 -10.98
C LEU A 74 -15.39 12.69 -11.20
N ALA A 75 -15.46 13.58 -12.18
CA ALA A 75 -16.70 14.27 -12.54
C ALA A 75 -17.77 13.28 -12.98
N ALA A 76 -17.43 12.33 -13.86
CA ALA A 76 -18.35 11.29 -14.30
C ALA A 76 -18.79 10.37 -13.15
N LEU A 77 -17.88 10.01 -12.24
CA LEU A 77 -18.19 9.22 -11.04
C LEU A 77 -19.12 9.99 -10.10
N SER A 78 -18.88 11.29 -9.91
CA SER A 78 -19.74 12.16 -9.11
C SER A 78 -21.15 12.25 -9.69
N SER A 79 -21.29 12.30 -11.02
CA SER A 79 -22.59 12.30 -11.69
C SER A 79 -23.31 10.96 -11.57
N ALA A 80 -22.59 9.85 -11.66
CA ALA A 80 -23.15 8.50 -11.63
C ALA A 80 -23.53 8.03 -10.20
N LEU A 81 -22.69 8.34 -9.21
CA LEU A 81 -22.84 7.86 -7.82
C LEU A 81 -23.41 8.92 -6.87
N GLY A 82 -23.44 10.19 -7.29
CA GLY A 82 -23.74 11.34 -6.45
C GLY A 82 -22.50 11.93 -5.78
N ALA A 83 -22.53 13.23 -5.50
CA ALA A 83 -21.36 13.97 -4.98
C ALA A 83 -20.83 13.45 -3.64
N GLN A 84 -21.72 13.02 -2.74
CA GLN A 84 -21.35 12.46 -1.44
C GLN A 84 -20.64 11.11 -1.55
N ALA A 85 -20.83 10.36 -2.64
CA ALA A 85 -20.22 9.05 -2.80
C ALA A 85 -18.70 9.12 -2.92
N LEU A 86 -18.15 10.26 -3.34
CA LEU A 86 -16.70 10.49 -3.43
C LEU A 86 -16.06 10.90 -2.09
N GLU A 87 -16.86 11.27 -1.09
CA GLU A 87 -16.37 11.75 0.21
C GLU A 87 -15.86 10.62 1.11
N SER A 88 -16.21 9.36 0.80
CA SER A 88 -15.71 8.17 1.51
C SER A 88 -15.34 7.08 0.51
N SER A 89 -14.08 6.63 0.59
CA SER A 89 -13.62 5.41 -0.08
C SER A 89 -13.95 4.17 0.75
N GLY A 90 -14.21 4.35 2.05
CA GLY A 90 -15.01 3.49 2.91
C GLY A 90 -14.61 2.01 2.87
N GLU A 91 -15.61 1.18 2.60
CA GLU A 91 -15.51 -0.28 2.52
C GLU A 91 -14.59 -0.76 1.38
N TRP A 92 -14.57 -0.02 0.27
CA TRP A 92 -13.83 -0.41 -0.93
C TRP A 92 -12.31 -0.27 -0.77
N MET A 93 -11.84 0.54 0.19
CA MET A 93 -10.40 0.66 0.49
C MET A 93 -9.76 -0.69 0.85
N THR A 94 -10.51 -1.57 1.52
CA THR A 94 -10.03 -2.90 1.92
C THR A 94 -10.22 -3.97 0.86
N HIS A 95 -10.75 -3.61 -0.32
CA HIS A 95 -10.93 -4.54 -1.41
C HIS A 95 -9.56 -4.96 -2.00
N PRO A 96 -9.34 -6.25 -2.34
CA PRO A 96 -8.03 -6.73 -2.83
C PRO A 96 -7.51 -5.96 -4.06
N GLU A 97 -8.40 -5.60 -4.99
CA GLU A 97 -8.06 -4.78 -6.17
C GLU A 97 -7.57 -3.36 -5.84
N VAL A 98 -7.95 -2.81 -4.68
CA VAL A 98 -7.44 -1.51 -4.21
C VAL A 98 -6.11 -1.70 -3.47
N LEU A 99 -6.07 -2.71 -2.60
CA LEU A 99 -4.89 -3.00 -1.78
C LEU A 99 -3.66 -3.41 -2.58
N GLY A 100 -3.83 -3.87 -3.83
CA GLY A 100 -2.72 -4.09 -4.77
C GLY A 100 -1.83 -2.86 -4.93
N ALA A 101 -2.40 -1.65 -4.83
CA ALA A 101 -1.64 -0.40 -4.83
C ALA A 101 -0.77 -0.15 -3.60
N TYR A 102 -1.12 -0.81 -2.49
CA TYR A 102 -0.55 -0.62 -1.18
C TYR A 102 0.42 -1.75 -0.78
N VAL A 103 0.66 -2.74 -1.65
CA VAL A 103 1.48 -3.93 -1.33
C VAL A 103 2.86 -3.57 -0.75
N ARG A 104 3.54 -2.55 -1.29
CA ARG A 104 4.85 -2.14 -0.76
C ARG A 104 4.75 -1.54 0.65
N MET A 105 3.73 -0.70 0.89
CA MET A 105 3.42 -0.18 2.22
C MET A 105 3.07 -1.31 3.20
N LEU A 106 2.22 -2.26 2.79
CA LEU A 106 1.75 -3.38 3.61
C LEU A 106 2.88 -4.32 4.08
N ARG A 107 4.03 -4.33 3.39
CA ARG A 107 5.20 -5.12 3.77
C ARG A 107 5.96 -4.54 4.98
N VAL A 108 5.84 -3.23 5.21
CA VAL A 108 6.64 -2.51 6.21
C VAL A 108 5.80 -1.84 7.29
N ALA A 109 4.57 -1.45 6.99
CA ALA A 109 3.70 -0.78 7.93
C ALA A 109 3.03 -1.79 8.87
N THR A 110 3.05 -1.51 10.16
CA THR A 110 2.35 -2.32 11.18
C THR A 110 1.22 -1.56 11.85
N THR A 111 1.21 -0.23 11.71
CA THR A 111 0.18 0.66 12.24
C THR A 111 -0.21 1.73 11.20
N PRO A 112 -1.36 2.44 11.38
CA PRO A 112 -1.73 3.55 10.50
C PRO A 112 -0.67 4.66 10.45
N GLU A 113 0.02 4.94 11.56
CA GLU A 113 1.11 5.92 11.61
C GLU A 113 2.25 5.53 10.66
N ASP A 114 2.60 4.24 10.60
CA ASP A 114 3.58 3.74 9.66
C ASP A 114 3.12 3.91 8.21
N ALA A 115 1.83 3.72 7.93
CA ALA A 115 1.26 3.94 6.60
C ALA A 115 1.35 5.41 6.15
N TYR A 116 0.98 6.36 7.02
CA TYR A 116 1.12 7.79 6.71
C TYR A 116 2.59 8.19 6.52
N ARG A 117 3.48 7.65 7.35
CA ARG A 117 4.94 7.86 7.21
C ARG A 117 5.46 7.30 5.89
N TYR A 118 5.03 6.08 5.53
CA TYR A 118 5.39 5.45 4.26
C TYR A 118 4.91 6.30 3.08
N ARG A 119 3.65 6.75 3.10
CA ARG A 119 3.07 7.59 2.04
C ARG A 119 3.88 8.87 1.84
N ALA A 120 4.23 9.57 2.92
CA ALA A 120 5.06 10.78 2.84
C ALA A 120 6.43 10.48 2.23
N ALA A 121 7.12 9.47 2.75
CA ALA A 121 8.46 9.07 2.29
C ALA A 121 8.49 8.56 0.83
N ASN A 122 7.38 7.99 0.35
CA ASN A 122 7.28 7.36 -0.98
C ASN A 122 6.21 8.03 -1.85
N SER A 123 6.09 9.35 -1.76
CA SER A 123 5.07 10.13 -2.49
C SER A 123 5.05 9.84 -3.99
N SER A 124 6.22 9.62 -4.60
CA SER A 124 6.38 9.31 -6.02
C SER A 124 5.74 8.00 -6.46
N GLU A 125 5.39 7.11 -5.53
CA GLU A 125 4.65 5.88 -5.84
C GLU A 125 3.15 6.12 -6.06
N ILE A 126 2.64 7.25 -5.57
CA ILE A 126 1.22 7.59 -5.52
C ILE A 126 0.92 8.74 -6.49
N THR A 127 1.85 9.68 -6.62
CA THR A 127 1.66 10.90 -7.41
C THR A 127 3.00 11.43 -7.90
N ARG A 128 3.05 11.84 -9.16
CA ARG A 128 4.21 12.54 -9.74
C ARG A 128 4.02 14.05 -9.79
N VAL A 129 2.79 14.52 -9.56
CA VAL A 129 2.37 15.94 -9.67
C VAL A 129 2.34 16.69 -8.34
N GLY A 130 2.57 16.00 -7.24
CA GLY A 130 2.70 16.61 -5.92
C GLY A 130 3.61 15.79 -5.01
N THR A 131 3.67 16.22 -3.76
CA THR A 131 4.44 15.54 -2.71
C THR A 131 3.66 15.58 -1.42
N TYR A 132 3.67 14.47 -0.68
CA TYR A 132 3.15 14.40 0.67
C TYR A 132 4.27 14.63 1.68
N ALA A 133 3.96 15.35 2.76
CA ALA A 133 4.83 15.44 3.93
C ALA A 133 4.05 15.05 5.18
N LEU A 134 4.72 14.35 6.10
CA LEU A 134 4.16 14.02 7.41
C LEU A 134 4.65 15.07 8.41
N VAL A 135 3.74 15.88 8.94
CA VAL A 135 4.06 16.90 9.93
C VAL A 135 4.19 16.26 11.32
N ALA A 136 3.22 15.41 11.67
CA ALA A 136 3.21 14.68 12.93
C ALA A 136 2.43 13.37 12.81
N ALA A 137 2.81 12.35 13.58
CA ALA A 137 2.02 11.14 13.76
C ALA A 137 2.17 10.61 15.18
N SER A 138 1.07 10.14 15.75
CA SER A 138 1.03 9.51 17.07
C SER A 138 -0.21 8.60 17.17
N PRO A 139 -0.33 7.76 18.21
CA PRO A 139 -1.49 6.91 18.40
C PRO A 139 -2.84 7.63 18.22
N GLY A 140 -3.56 7.29 17.15
CA GLY A 140 -4.89 7.84 16.87
C GLY A 140 -4.94 9.16 16.12
N ARG A 141 -3.79 9.73 15.72
CA ARG A 141 -3.77 10.98 14.95
C ARG A 141 -2.56 11.11 14.03
N ALA A 142 -2.75 11.74 12.88
CA ALA A 142 -1.68 12.13 11.97
C ALA A 142 -2.00 13.49 11.32
N GLU A 143 -0.98 14.28 11.06
CA GLU A 143 -1.07 15.49 10.24
C GLU A 143 -0.22 15.29 8.99
N ILE A 144 -0.87 15.34 7.84
CA ILE A 144 -0.26 15.12 6.53
C ILE A 144 -0.58 16.31 5.63
N THR A 145 0.41 16.80 4.89
CA THR A 145 0.22 17.83 3.87
C THR A 145 0.42 17.24 2.48
N TYR A 146 -0.19 17.89 1.50
CA TYR A 146 0.04 17.63 0.08
C TYR A 146 0.29 18.96 -0.63
N THR A 147 1.43 19.06 -1.29
CA THR A 147 1.82 20.25 -2.04
C THR A 147 2.03 19.89 -3.51
N PRO A 148 1.39 20.59 -4.46
CA PRO A 148 1.67 20.44 -5.89
C PRO A 148 3.15 20.74 -6.18
N ARG A 149 3.73 20.08 -7.18
CA ARG A 149 5.10 20.41 -7.61
C ARG A 149 5.05 21.65 -8.51
N PRO A 150 5.64 22.78 -8.11
CA PRO A 150 5.50 24.03 -8.85
C PRO A 150 6.16 24.00 -10.24
N GLN A 151 7.05 23.03 -10.50
CA GLN A 151 7.70 22.85 -11.80
C GLN A 151 6.79 22.18 -12.84
N LEU A 152 5.61 21.70 -12.44
CA LEU A 152 4.66 21.02 -13.31
C LEU A 152 3.42 21.90 -13.48
N ASP A 153 3.12 22.29 -14.71
CA ASP A 153 1.95 23.10 -15.07
C ASP A 153 0.66 22.25 -15.04
N THR A 154 0.28 21.82 -13.85
CA THR A 154 -0.86 20.91 -13.62
C THR A 154 -1.97 21.62 -12.87
N ASP A 155 -3.12 21.78 -13.50
CA ASP A 155 -4.33 22.27 -12.81
C ASP A 155 -4.87 21.20 -11.85
N GLN A 156 -4.55 21.39 -10.57
CA GLN A 156 -5.00 20.56 -9.46
C GLN A 156 -6.02 21.28 -8.56
N THR A 157 -6.59 22.41 -8.99
CA THR A 157 -7.54 23.19 -8.19
C THR A 157 -8.96 22.64 -8.22
N ASP A 158 -9.20 21.55 -8.96
CA ASP A 158 -10.48 20.88 -8.97
C ASP A 158 -10.85 20.29 -7.60
N ARG A 159 -12.04 20.66 -7.09
CA ARG A 159 -12.54 20.18 -5.79
C ARG A 159 -12.58 18.65 -5.72
N LEU A 160 -12.91 17.96 -6.82
CA LEU A 160 -13.07 16.51 -6.81
C LEU A 160 -11.74 15.78 -6.60
N LEU A 161 -10.62 16.34 -7.07
CA LEU A 161 -9.29 15.80 -6.77
C LEU A 161 -9.00 15.85 -5.26
N CYS A 162 -9.35 16.97 -4.62
CA CYS A 162 -9.16 17.15 -3.18
C CYS A 162 -10.07 16.22 -2.37
N VAL A 163 -11.33 16.04 -2.80
CA VAL A 163 -12.29 15.13 -2.16
C VAL A 163 -11.82 13.68 -2.26
N ALA A 164 -11.41 13.22 -3.45
CA ALA A 164 -10.90 11.87 -3.64
C ALA A 164 -9.64 11.59 -2.80
N ARG A 165 -8.72 12.56 -2.74
CA ARG A 165 -7.51 12.46 -1.91
C ARG A 165 -7.84 12.39 -0.42
N LEU A 166 -8.80 13.20 0.04
CA LEU A 166 -9.27 13.18 1.43
C LEU A 166 -9.88 11.83 1.77
N ALA A 167 -10.76 11.31 0.92
CA ALA A 167 -11.42 10.02 1.11
C ALA A 167 -10.40 8.87 1.20
N GLU A 168 -9.37 8.90 0.36
CA GLU A 168 -8.27 7.93 0.40
C GLU A 168 -7.47 8.03 1.71
N ILE A 169 -7.09 9.24 2.13
CA ILE A 169 -6.36 9.49 3.38
C ILE A 169 -7.18 9.03 4.58
N ALA A 170 -8.47 9.36 4.63
CA ALA A 170 -9.39 9.01 5.71
C ALA A 170 -9.51 7.48 5.87
N ALA A 171 -9.51 6.74 4.77
CA ALA A 171 -9.75 5.30 4.75
C ALA A 171 -8.53 4.44 5.15
N ILE A 172 -7.31 5.01 5.24
CA ILE A 172 -6.08 4.27 5.58
C ILE A 172 -6.22 3.40 6.85
N PRO A 173 -6.80 3.86 7.98
CA PRO A 173 -6.94 3.03 9.17
C PRO A 173 -7.78 1.77 8.96
N ARG A 174 -8.70 1.74 7.97
CA ARG A 174 -9.49 0.55 7.65
C ARG A 174 -8.64 -0.62 7.20
N ILE A 175 -7.52 -0.35 6.53
CA ILE A 175 -6.51 -1.36 6.17
C ILE A 175 -6.02 -2.11 7.43
N PHE A 176 -5.94 -1.42 8.58
CA PHE A 176 -5.49 -1.95 9.86
C PHE A 176 -6.64 -2.48 10.75
N GLY A 177 -7.83 -2.67 10.18
CA GLY A 177 -9.00 -3.16 10.91
C GLY A 177 -9.60 -2.13 11.88
N LEU A 178 -9.38 -0.84 11.64
CA LEU A 178 -9.97 0.25 12.40
C LEU A 178 -11.13 0.89 11.62
N PRO A 179 -12.02 1.63 12.29
CA PRO A 179 -12.96 2.51 11.60
C PRO A 179 -12.21 3.56 10.77
N GLU A 180 -12.90 4.08 9.75
CA GLU A 180 -12.40 5.22 8.97
C GLU A 180 -12.09 6.41 9.86
N ALA A 181 -11.03 7.15 9.50
CA ALA A 181 -10.65 8.34 10.23
C ALA A 181 -11.60 9.50 9.96
N THR A 182 -11.77 10.37 10.95
CA THR A 182 -12.27 11.72 10.73
C THR A 182 -11.12 12.60 10.28
N VAL A 183 -11.34 13.42 9.25
CA VAL A 183 -10.31 14.31 8.70
C VAL A 183 -10.82 15.75 8.70
N ASP A 184 -10.14 16.63 9.43
CA ASP A 184 -10.32 18.07 9.25
C ASP A 184 -9.37 18.54 8.15
N HIS A 185 -9.85 19.35 7.21
CA HIS A 185 -9.10 19.80 6.03
C HIS A 185 -8.96 21.32 6.02
N PRO A 186 -8.18 21.92 6.94
CA PRO A 186 -8.11 23.37 7.16
C PRO A 186 -7.55 24.16 5.96
N ALA A 187 -6.58 23.62 5.22
CA ALA A 187 -6.04 24.22 3.99
C ALA A 187 -6.34 23.32 2.80
N CYS A 188 -6.77 23.88 1.67
CA CYS A 188 -7.17 23.16 0.46
C CYS A 188 -6.83 23.93 -0.81
N ILE A 189 -6.14 23.27 -1.73
CA ILE A 189 -5.77 23.82 -3.05
C ILE A 189 -7.00 24.26 -3.85
N ALA A 190 -8.09 23.50 -3.79
CA ALA A 190 -9.34 23.87 -4.46
C ALA A 190 -10.03 25.12 -3.86
N ARG A 191 -9.60 25.59 -2.69
CA ARG A 191 -10.04 26.85 -2.08
C ARG A 191 -9.04 28.00 -2.28
N GLY A 192 -7.95 27.76 -3.02
CA GLY A 192 -6.91 28.75 -3.29
C GLY A 192 -5.70 28.69 -2.36
N ASP A 193 -5.62 27.73 -1.45
CA ASP A 193 -4.43 27.54 -0.60
C ASP A 193 -3.26 26.93 -1.39
N ALA A 194 -2.02 27.19 -0.97
CA ALA A 194 -0.83 26.64 -1.63
C ALA A 194 -0.65 25.12 -1.44
N GLU A 195 -1.27 24.55 -0.41
CA GLU A 195 -1.22 23.13 -0.07
C GLU A 195 -2.55 22.65 0.49
N CYS A 196 -2.75 21.33 0.45
CA CYS A 196 -3.79 20.69 1.25
C CYS A 196 -3.19 20.22 2.58
N ARG A 197 -3.84 20.55 3.71
CA ARG A 197 -3.44 20.05 5.04
C ARG A 197 -4.56 19.20 5.63
N TYR A 198 -4.23 17.99 6.05
CA TYR A 198 -5.18 17.01 6.58
C TYR A 198 -4.85 16.66 8.02
N LEU A 199 -5.77 16.96 8.94
CA LEU A 199 -5.71 16.59 10.35
C LEU A 199 -6.54 15.33 10.56
N VAL A 200 -5.86 14.19 10.57
CA VAL A 200 -6.48 12.86 10.54
C VAL A 200 -6.58 12.31 11.96
N ARG A 201 -7.76 11.83 12.36
CA ARG A 201 -8.05 11.31 13.70
C ARG A 201 -8.79 9.97 13.60
N TRP A 202 -8.32 8.95 14.31
CA TRP A 202 -8.97 7.64 14.37
C TRP A 202 -8.97 7.07 15.79
N GLN A 203 -9.80 6.05 16.01
CA GLN A 203 -9.93 5.43 17.32
C GLN A 203 -8.65 4.70 17.75
N ALA A 204 -7.88 5.32 18.63
CA ALA A 204 -6.79 4.67 19.34
C ALA A 204 -7.32 3.68 20.40
N PRO A 205 -6.51 2.69 20.84
CA PRO A 205 -6.89 1.82 21.95
C PRO A 205 -7.14 2.64 23.22
N ASN A 206 -8.38 2.62 23.74
CA ASN A 206 -8.71 3.36 24.96
C ASN A 206 -8.28 2.57 26.21
N ARG A 207 -7.09 2.87 26.74
CA ARG A 207 -6.59 2.27 27.98
C ARG A 207 -7.45 2.57 29.22
N GLN A 208 -8.31 3.60 29.16
CA GLN A 208 -9.22 3.91 30.26
C GLN A 208 -10.21 2.78 30.55
N LEU A 209 -10.46 1.87 29.60
CA LEU A 209 -11.31 0.70 29.80
C LEU A 209 -10.84 -0.20 30.96
N ILE A 210 -9.53 -0.25 31.24
CA ILE A 210 -9.01 -0.96 32.42
C ILE A 210 -9.46 -0.26 33.70
N GLY A 211 -9.34 1.07 33.75
CA GLY A 211 -9.78 1.88 34.89
C GLY A 211 -11.30 1.85 35.09
N VAL A 212 -12.08 1.91 34.00
CA VAL A 212 -13.55 1.75 34.05
C VAL A 212 -13.91 0.37 34.59
N GLY A 213 -13.24 -0.69 34.10
CA GLY A 213 -13.43 -2.04 34.62
C GLY A 213 -13.12 -2.13 36.12
N CYS A 214 -12.01 -1.54 36.57
CA CYS A 214 -11.63 -1.45 37.98
C CYS A 214 -12.74 -0.83 38.83
N VAL A 215 -13.22 0.36 38.43
CA VAL A 215 -14.23 1.10 39.19
C VAL A 215 -15.56 0.35 39.24
N LEU A 216 -16.04 -0.16 38.10
CA LEU A 216 -17.30 -0.90 38.03
C LEU A 216 -17.24 -2.20 38.84
N GLY A 217 -16.13 -2.94 38.73
CA GLY A 217 -15.92 -4.17 39.48
C GLY A 217 -15.90 -3.91 40.99
N ALA A 218 -15.19 -2.87 41.43
CA ALA A 218 -15.17 -2.48 42.84
C ALA A 218 -16.56 -2.09 43.35
N ALA A 219 -17.27 -1.23 42.62
CA ALA A 219 -18.60 -0.76 43.00
C ALA A 219 -19.62 -1.91 43.09
N LEU A 220 -19.62 -2.83 42.12
CA LEU A 220 -20.52 -3.98 42.09
C LEU A 220 -20.30 -4.91 43.29
N CYS A 221 -19.05 -5.31 43.55
CA CYS A 221 -18.74 -6.25 44.62
C CYS A 221 -18.87 -5.61 46.01
N ALA A 222 -18.41 -4.38 46.20
CA ALA A 222 -18.56 -3.66 47.46
C ALA A 222 -20.03 -3.40 47.77
N GLY A 223 -20.83 -3.01 46.77
CA GLY A 223 -22.27 -2.77 46.91
C GLY A 223 -23.04 -4.04 47.27
N ALA A 224 -22.76 -5.16 46.59
CA ALA A 224 -23.42 -6.44 46.86
C ALA A 224 -23.20 -6.94 48.29
N VAL A 225 -21.95 -6.83 48.80
CA VAL A 225 -21.63 -7.23 50.18
C VAL A 225 -22.04 -6.16 51.19
N GLY A 226 -22.06 -4.89 50.79
CA GLY A 226 -22.44 -3.76 51.63
C GLY A 226 -23.86 -3.85 52.19
N VAL A 227 -24.78 -4.57 51.51
CA VAL A 227 -26.13 -4.86 52.01
C VAL A 227 -26.12 -5.60 53.35
N SER A 228 -25.04 -6.34 53.66
CA SER A 228 -24.87 -7.02 54.96
C SER A 228 -24.49 -6.09 56.12
N GLY A 229 -24.14 -4.83 55.85
CA GLY A 229 -23.63 -3.87 56.84
C GLY A 229 -22.18 -4.11 57.28
N ASN A 230 -21.51 -5.17 56.82
CA ASN A 230 -20.13 -5.46 57.19
C ASN A 230 -19.13 -4.68 56.31
N VAL A 231 -18.58 -3.60 56.86
CA VAL A 231 -17.65 -2.70 56.17
C VAL A 231 -16.33 -3.39 55.78
N VAL A 232 -15.80 -4.29 56.62
CA VAL A 232 -14.56 -5.02 56.32
C VAL A 232 -14.78 -6.00 55.17
N ALA A 233 -15.90 -6.73 55.17
CA ALA A 233 -16.24 -7.63 54.07
C ALA A 233 -16.49 -6.87 52.77
N SER A 234 -17.18 -5.72 52.83
CA SER A 234 -17.46 -4.87 51.66
C SER A 234 -16.19 -4.30 51.02
N THR A 235 -15.22 -3.85 51.84
CA THR A 235 -13.94 -3.33 51.33
C THR A 235 -13.08 -4.41 50.67
N ILE A 236 -12.99 -5.61 51.27
CA ILE A 236 -12.29 -6.75 50.67
C ILE A 236 -12.95 -7.15 49.34
N ALA A 237 -14.28 -7.26 49.32
CA ALA A 237 -15.02 -7.58 48.11
C ALA A 237 -14.82 -6.53 47.01
N GLY A 238 -14.80 -5.24 47.37
CA GLY A 238 -14.47 -4.16 46.44
C GLY A 238 -13.06 -4.28 45.85
N GLY A 239 -12.06 -4.64 46.65
CA GLY A 239 -10.70 -4.88 46.17
C GLY A 239 -10.62 -6.04 45.16
N ILE A 240 -11.29 -7.16 45.45
CA ILE A 240 -11.37 -8.31 44.53
C ILE A 240 -12.09 -7.90 43.23
N GLY A 241 -13.21 -7.18 43.35
CA GLY A 241 -13.98 -6.67 42.22
C GLY A 241 -13.15 -5.74 41.33
N ALA A 242 -12.38 -4.82 41.91
CA ALA A 242 -11.44 -3.96 41.19
C ALA A 242 -10.41 -4.76 40.39
N GLY A 243 -9.82 -5.78 41.02
CA GLY A 243 -8.85 -6.67 40.37
C GLY A 243 -9.46 -7.40 39.17
N PHE A 244 -10.63 -8.01 39.36
CA PHE A 244 -11.32 -8.76 38.30
C PHE A 244 -11.77 -7.85 37.15
N GLY A 245 -12.34 -6.68 37.47
CA GLY A 245 -12.75 -5.69 36.47
C GLY A 245 -11.59 -5.12 35.65
N SER A 246 -10.45 -4.86 36.29
CA SER A 246 -9.21 -4.47 35.59
C SER A 246 -8.73 -5.56 34.64
N ALA A 247 -8.76 -6.82 35.09
CA ALA A 247 -8.35 -7.98 34.29
C ALA A 247 -9.26 -8.17 33.06
N LEU A 248 -10.58 -8.06 33.22
CA LEU A 248 -11.53 -8.08 32.10
C LEU A 248 -11.30 -6.92 31.12
N GLY A 249 -11.05 -5.70 31.62
CA GLY A 249 -10.72 -4.55 30.78
C GLY A 249 -9.42 -4.77 29.99
N ALA A 250 -8.39 -5.33 30.61
CA ALA A 250 -7.13 -5.67 29.95
C ALA A 250 -7.31 -6.78 28.90
N LEU A 251 -8.09 -7.82 29.23
CA LEU A 251 -8.45 -8.89 28.31
C LEU A 251 -9.22 -8.36 27.09
N TRP A 252 -10.17 -7.44 27.29
CA TRP A 252 -10.90 -6.80 26.20
C TRP A 252 -9.98 -6.05 25.25
N LEU A 253 -9.06 -5.24 25.79
CA LEU A 253 -8.06 -4.53 24.98
C LEU A 253 -7.15 -5.49 24.21
N ARG A 254 -6.78 -6.63 24.82
CA ARG A 254 -6.01 -7.68 24.15
C ARG A 254 -6.79 -8.32 23.00
N ILE A 255 -8.05 -8.69 23.23
CA ILE A 255 -8.94 -9.25 22.19
C ILE A 255 -9.10 -8.26 21.03
N GLN A 256 -9.33 -6.98 21.32
CA GLN A 256 -9.44 -5.94 20.29
C GLN A 256 -8.15 -5.79 19.48
N LYS A 257 -6.99 -5.82 20.14
CA LYS A 257 -5.67 -5.79 19.49
C LYS A 257 -5.48 -7.00 18.57
N GLU A 258 -5.79 -8.20 19.04
CA GLU A 258 -5.67 -9.43 18.25
C GLU A 258 -6.63 -9.44 17.05
N ARG A 259 -7.88 -8.99 17.22
CA ARG A 259 -8.85 -8.85 16.11
C ARG A 259 -8.33 -7.89 15.03
N ARG A 260 -7.80 -6.73 15.42
CA ARG A 260 -7.20 -5.74 14.49
C ARG A 260 -6.00 -6.32 13.75
N ALA A 261 -5.10 -7.01 14.46
CA ALA A 261 -3.95 -7.66 13.85
C ALA A 261 -4.34 -8.73 12.82
N ARG A 262 -5.36 -9.55 13.13
CA ARG A 262 -5.91 -10.53 12.18
C ARG A 262 -6.55 -9.87 10.96
N ALA A 263 -7.28 -8.77 11.14
CA ALA A 263 -7.88 -8.02 10.03
C ALA A 263 -6.80 -7.45 9.10
N PHE A 264 -5.77 -6.80 9.67
CA PHE A 264 -4.63 -6.32 8.89
C PHE A 264 -3.93 -7.44 8.12
N GLU A 265 -3.68 -8.58 8.79
CA GLU A 265 -3.03 -9.72 8.14
C GLU A 265 -3.89 -10.29 7.00
N LYS A 266 -5.20 -10.39 7.19
CA LYS A 266 -6.14 -10.80 6.14
C LYS A 266 -6.06 -9.87 4.92
N HIS A 267 -6.07 -8.55 5.14
CA HIS A 267 -5.93 -7.58 4.05
C HIS A 267 -4.58 -7.71 3.34
N ARG A 268 -3.49 -7.90 4.09
CA ARG A 268 -2.14 -8.09 3.54
C ARG A 268 -2.04 -9.34 2.68
N ILE A 269 -2.59 -10.46 3.15
CA ILE A 269 -2.62 -11.73 2.39
C ILE A 269 -3.43 -11.54 1.11
N ALA A 270 -4.65 -11.01 1.20
CA ALA A 270 -5.52 -10.82 0.04
C ALA A 270 -4.89 -9.91 -1.03
N ALA A 271 -4.18 -8.86 -0.62
CA ALA A 271 -3.45 -7.98 -1.54
C ALA A 271 -2.31 -8.73 -2.26
N LEU A 272 -1.59 -9.60 -1.55
CA LEU A 272 -0.49 -10.40 -2.11
C LEU A 272 -1.00 -11.49 -3.05
N GLU A 273 -2.08 -12.18 -2.67
CA GLU A 273 -2.76 -13.19 -3.50
C GLU A 273 -3.27 -12.59 -4.79
N ARG A 274 -3.97 -11.44 -4.73
CA ARG A 274 -4.42 -10.72 -5.91
C ARG A 274 -3.24 -10.32 -6.81
N GLY A 275 -2.17 -9.81 -6.21
CA GLY A 275 -0.93 -9.54 -6.94
C GLY A 275 -0.44 -10.77 -7.69
N LEU A 276 -0.41 -11.95 -7.06
CA LEU A 276 0.00 -13.20 -7.70
C LEU A 276 -0.93 -13.61 -8.85
N GLU A 277 -2.24 -13.42 -8.73
CA GLU A 277 -3.23 -13.72 -9.79
C GLU A 277 -3.08 -12.79 -11.00
N VAL A 278 -3.02 -11.47 -10.77
CA VAL A 278 -2.83 -10.47 -11.84
C VAL A 278 -1.53 -10.78 -12.59
N HIS A 279 -0.43 -10.94 -11.85
CA HIS A 279 0.86 -11.27 -12.44
C HIS A 279 0.84 -12.66 -13.07
N GLY A 280 -0.01 -13.58 -12.59
CA GLY A 280 -0.30 -14.88 -13.17
C GLY A 280 -0.93 -14.80 -14.55
N ALA A 281 -1.89 -13.90 -14.75
CA ALA A 281 -2.53 -13.64 -16.05
C ALA A 281 -1.58 -12.91 -17.03
N PHE A 282 -0.73 -11.99 -16.53
CA PHE A 282 0.35 -11.40 -17.33
C PHE A 282 1.48 -12.40 -17.67
N ARG A 283 1.48 -13.65 -17.16
CA ARG A 283 2.50 -14.67 -17.49
C ARG A 283 2.37 -15.23 -18.90
N ASP A 284 1.22 -15.15 -19.56
CA ASP A 284 1.08 -15.70 -20.92
C ASP A 284 1.76 -14.82 -21.99
N ALA A 285 2.12 -13.59 -21.66
CA ALA A 285 2.91 -12.72 -22.54
C ALA A 285 4.45 -12.86 -22.37
N ALA A 286 4.95 -13.68 -21.43
CA ALA A 286 6.36 -13.72 -21.05
C ALA A 286 7.20 -14.84 -21.72
N SER A 287 7.14 -14.93 -23.06
CA SER A 287 7.98 -15.78 -23.90
C SER A 287 9.42 -15.25 -24.11
N ASP A 288 9.75 -14.05 -23.61
CA ASP A 288 10.81 -13.20 -24.18
C ASP A 288 12.29 -13.61 -23.92
N LEU A 289 12.57 -14.47 -22.94
CA LEU A 289 13.96 -14.94 -22.68
C LEU A 289 14.19 -16.40 -23.05
N VAL A 290 13.15 -17.15 -23.42
CA VAL A 290 13.33 -18.55 -23.79
C VAL A 290 14.05 -18.62 -25.14
N GLY A 291 15.13 -19.40 -25.21
CA GLY A 291 15.97 -19.49 -26.40
C GLY A 291 17.12 -18.46 -26.47
N THR A 292 17.17 -17.48 -25.57
CA THR A 292 18.29 -16.53 -25.51
C THR A 292 19.47 -17.08 -24.71
N THR A 293 20.64 -16.48 -24.88
CA THR A 293 21.83 -16.78 -24.07
C THR A 293 22.23 -15.56 -23.24
N LEU A 294 22.09 -15.64 -21.92
CA LEU A 294 22.38 -14.55 -21.01
C LEU A 294 23.88 -14.43 -20.74
N ALA A 295 24.41 -13.21 -20.87
CA ALA A 295 25.83 -12.85 -20.66
C ALA A 295 26.82 -13.74 -21.44
N GLY A 296 26.38 -14.41 -22.52
CA GLY A 296 27.17 -15.40 -23.24
C GLY A 296 27.46 -16.70 -22.46
N LYS A 297 26.92 -16.86 -21.25
CA LYS A 297 27.23 -17.98 -20.33
C LYS A 297 26.09 -18.98 -20.19
N TYR A 298 24.85 -18.53 -20.29
CA TYR A 298 23.69 -19.33 -19.91
C TYR A 298 22.62 -19.36 -20.98
N ARG A 299 22.42 -20.52 -21.61
CA ARG A 299 21.35 -20.72 -22.59
C ARG A 299 20.04 -21.05 -21.86
N ILE A 300 19.02 -20.21 -22.04
CA ILE A 300 17.73 -20.39 -21.40
C ILE A 300 16.89 -21.41 -22.18
N SER A 301 16.48 -22.49 -21.52
CA SER A 301 15.68 -23.55 -22.15
C SER A 301 14.19 -23.36 -21.95
N ARG A 302 13.76 -23.08 -20.70
CA ARG A 302 12.34 -22.83 -20.39
C ARG A 302 12.18 -22.09 -19.07
N LYS A 303 11.05 -21.43 -18.88
CA LYS A 303 10.65 -20.88 -17.59
C LYS A 303 10.20 -22.02 -16.65
N ILE A 304 10.67 -22.01 -15.41
CA ILE A 304 10.30 -23.02 -14.38
C ILE A 304 9.52 -22.44 -13.21
N GLY A 305 9.52 -21.11 -13.03
CA GLY A 305 8.71 -20.45 -12.01
C GLY A 305 8.68 -18.93 -12.17
N SER A 306 7.77 -18.26 -11.48
CA SER A 306 7.84 -16.80 -11.26
C SER A 306 7.00 -16.37 -10.07
N GLY A 307 7.37 -15.22 -9.50
CA GLY A 307 6.63 -14.51 -8.45
C GLY A 307 6.76 -13.00 -8.61
N GLY A 308 6.32 -12.23 -7.60
CA GLY A 308 6.18 -10.76 -7.71
C GLY A 308 7.45 -9.93 -7.90
N ILE A 309 8.65 -10.53 -7.78
CA ILE A 309 9.94 -9.82 -7.91
C ILE A 309 10.70 -10.26 -9.17
N GLY A 310 10.40 -11.45 -9.72
CA GLY A 310 11.17 -12.01 -10.82
C GLY A 310 10.70 -13.38 -11.29
N ALA A 311 11.39 -13.91 -12.29
CA ALA A 311 11.14 -15.24 -12.83
C ALA A 311 12.37 -16.13 -12.71
N VAL A 312 12.11 -17.43 -12.58
CA VAL A 312 13.13 -18.46 -12.54
C VAL A 312 13.05 -19.29 -13.82
N TYR A 313 14.18 -19.46 -14.46
CA TYR A 313 14.34 -20.22 -15.69
C TYR A 313 15.25 -21.41 -15.49
N ALA A 314 14.93 -22.53 -16.15
CA ALA A 314 15.90 -23.57 -16.40
C ALA A 314 16.83 -23.10 -17.52
N ALA A 315 18.12 -23.27 -17.28
CA ALA A 315 19.17 -22.90 -18.22
C ALA A 315 20.30 -23.91 -18.17
N GLU A 316 21.16 -23.84 -19.18
CA GLU A 316 22.39 -24.62 -19.26
C GLU A 316 23.58 -23.67 -19.31
N HIS A 317 24.59 -23.91 -18.47
CA HIS A 317 25.85 -23.18 -18.54
C HIS A 317 26.63 -23.68 -19.77
N VAL A 318 26.74 -22.84 -20.82
CA VAL A 318 27.19 -23.28 -22.15
C VAL A 318 28.59 -23.88 -22.17
N ALA A 319 29.50 -23.37 -21.33
CA ALA A 319 30.86 -23.90 -21.25
C ALA A 319 31.00 -25.17 -20.39
N LEU A 320 30.05 -25.45 -19.48
CA LEU A 320 30.15 -26.51 -18.48
C LEU A 320 29.13 -27.64 -18.70
N GLY A 321 28.11 -27.43 -19.55
CA GLY A 321 26.98 -28.34 -19.73
C GLY A 321 26.09 -28.50 -18.49
N ALA A 322 26.32 -27.70 -17.44
CA ALA A 322 25.63 -27.83 -16.17
C ALA A 322 24.21 -27.24 -16.25
N ARG A 323 23.21 -28.01 -15.82
CA ARG A 323 21.84 -27.52 -15.64
C ARG A 323 21.77 -26.61 -14.42
N VAL A 324 21.25 -25.40 -14.62
CA VAL A 324 21.13 -24.38 -13.58
C VAL A 324 19.75 -23.76 -13.59
N ALA A 325 19.39 -23.13 -12.47
CA ALA A 325 18.20 -22.29 -12.36
C ALA A 325 18.65 -20.82 -12.27
N ILE A 326 18.08 -19.94 -13.09
CA ILE A 326 18.43 -18.51 -13.13
C ILE A 326 17.22 -17.69 -12.73
N LYS A 327 17.36 -16.93 -11.63
CA LYS A 327 16.37 -15.95 -11.18
C LYS A 327 16.71 -14.59 -11.76
N VAL A 328 15.78 -14.00 -12.52
CA VAL A 328 15.92 -12.70 -13.17
C VAL A 328 14.85 -11.75 -12.63
N LEU A 329 15.22 -10.52 -12.26
CA LEU A 329 14.26 -9.47 -11.91
C LEU A 329 13.48 -9.05 -13.16
N ARG A 330 12.23 -8.63 -13.01
CA ARG A 330 11.41 -8.20 -14.15
C ARG A 330 10.73 -6.86 -13.87
N GLY A 331 10.43 -6.14 -14.96
CA GLY A 331 9.62 -4.93 -14.94
C GLY A 331 10.15 -3.88 -13.96
N ALA A 332 9.26 -3.28 -13.18
CA ALA A 332 9.61 -2.22 -12.22
C ALA A 332 10.63 -2.68 -11.16
N ALA A 333 10.65 -3.96 -10.76
CA ALA A 333 11.60 -4.47 -9.78
C ALA A 333 13.04 -4.50 -10.31
N ALA A 334 13.22 -4.63 -11.63
CA ALA A 334 14.52 -4.55 -12.26
C ALA A 334 15.04 -3.10 -12.35
N MET A 335 14.16 -2.10 -12.21
CA MET A 335 14.52 -0.67 -12.17
C MET A 335 14.58 -0.11 -10.74
N ASP A 336 14.17 -0.88 -9.74
CA ASP A 336 14.15 -0.48 -8.33
C ASP A 336 15.46 -0.85 -7.64
N ALA A 337 16.23 0.17 -7.26
CA ALA A 337 17.51 0.01 -6.57
C ALA A 337 17.39 -0.79 -5.25
N ALA A 338 16.26 -0.71 -4.55
CA ALA A 338 16.03 -1.45 -3.32
C ALA A 338 15.84 -2.95 -3.59
N GLU A 339 15.10 -3.31 -4.64
CA GLU A 339 14.89 -4.72 -5.04
C GLU A 339 16.16 -5.33 -5.64
N ILE A 340 16.94 -4.57 -6.43
CA ILE A 340 18.28 -4.99 -6.88
C ILE A 340 19.19 -5.24 -5.68
N ALA A 341 19.22 -4.32 -4.71
CA ALA A 341 20.05 -4.47 -3.52
C ALA A 341 19.62 -5.67 -2.66
N ARG A 342 18.30 -5.94 -2.58
CA ARG A 342 17.75 -7.12 -1.91
C ARG A 342 18.19 -8.41 -2.59
N LEU A 343 18.06 -8.52 -3.92
CA LEU A 343 18.50 -9.71 -4.67
C LEU A 343 20.01 -9.96 -4.45
N ARG A 344 20.83 -8.92 -4.54
CA ARG A 344 22.28 -9.02 -4.29
C ARG A 344 22.57 -9.49 -2.87
N ARG A 345 21.80 -9.03 -1.87
CA ARG A 345 21.95 -9.45 -0.47
C ARG A 345 21.54 -10.91 -0.29
N GLU A 346 20.40 -11.33 -0.84
CA GLU A 346 19.93 -12.72 -0.80
C GLU A 346 20.98 -13.66 -1.41
N ALA A 347 21.51 -13.32 -2.60
CA ALA A 347 22.52 -14.11 -3.28
C ALA A 347 23.82 -14.24 -2.46
N ARG A 348 24.29 -13.15 -1.82
CA ARG A 348 25.48 -13.18 -0.96
C ARG A 348 25.28 -14.03 0.29
N VAL A 349 24.14 -13.89 0.96
CA VAL A 349 23.83 -14.66 2.17
C VAL A 349 23.72 -16.15 1.83
N GLN A 350 22.99 -16.49 0.76
CA GLN A 350 22.85 -17.88 0.32
C GLN A 350 24.18 -18.47 -0.19
N GLY A 351 25.00 -17.68 -0.87
CA GLY A 351 26.34 -18.09 -1.33
C GLY A 351 27.31 -18.43 -0.20
N ALA A 352 27.09 -17.88 1.01
CA ALA A 352 27.91 -18.19 2.18
C ALA A 352 27.52 -19.52 2.86
N ILE A 353 26.35 -20.09 2.55
CA ILE A 353 25.85 -21.32 3.20
C ILE A 353 26.28 -22.54 2.38
N LYS A 354 27.08 -23.43 2.98
CA LYS A 354 27.46 -24.72 2.39
C LYS A 354 26.78 -25.85 3.16
N HIS A 355 25.62 -26.29 2.67
CA HIS A 355 24.86 -27.38 3.28
C HIS A 355 24.13 -28.21 2.21
N PRO A 356 24.08 -29.56 2.31
CA PRO A 356 23.45 -30.41 1.29
C PRO A 356 21.96 -30.12 1.06
N ASN A 357 21.27 -29.59 2.07
CA ASN A 357 19.84 -29.24 2.00
C ASN A 357 19.58 -27.77 1.62
N VAL A 358 20.60 -27.01 1.20
CA VAL A 358 20.45 -25.60 0.81
C VAL A 358 20.89 -25.42 -0.64
N VAL A 359 20.07 -24.72 -1.43
CA VAL A 359 20.38 -24.43 -2.83
C VAL A 359 21.59 -23.50 -2.90
N ARG A 360 22.60 -23.92 -3.68
CA ARG A 360 23.83 -23.16 -3.87
C ARG A 360 23.67 -22.08 -4.93
N VAL A 361 24.08 -20.85 -4.59
CA VAL A 361 24.23 -19.75 -5.56
C VAL A 361 25.56 -19.91 -6.29
N LEU A 362 25.53 -19.94 -7.61
CA LEU A 362 26.72 -20.16 -8.46
C LEU A 362 27.30 -18.87 -9.04
N ASP A 363 26.42 -17.92 -9.38
CA ASP A 363 26.77 -16.66 -10.03
C ASP A 363 25.76 -15.57 -9.64
N LEU A 364 26.17 -14.31 -9.77
CA LEU A 364 25.36 -13.11 -9.60
C LEU A 364 25.86 -12.05 -10.60
N ASP A 365 25.07 -11.80 -11.64
CA ASP A 365 25.47 -10.94 -12.75
C ASP A 365 24.37 -9.93 -13.13
N GLN A 366 24.69 -8.99 -14.02
CA GLN A 366 23.77 -7.98 -14.55
C GLN A 366 23.79 -8.02 -16.09
N LEU A 367 22.62 -7.88 -16.73
CA LEU A 367 22.53 -7.98 -18.19
C LEU A 367 23.14 -6.75 -18.89
N PRO A 368 23.81 -6.91 -20.05
CA PRO A 368 24.52 -5.83 -20.74
C PRO A 368 23.64 -4.67 -21.24
N GLU A 369 22.38 -4.92 -21.60
CA GLU A 369 21.48 -3.90 -22.15
C GLU A 369 20.68 -3.14 -21.08
N GLY A 370 20.66 -3.62 -19.84
CA GLY A 370 19.96 -3.02 -18.71
C GLY A 370 18.43 -3.01 -18.86
N PRO A 371 17.65 -3.29 -17.80
CA PRO A 371 17.97 -3.97 -16.55
C PRO A 371 18.45 -5.42 -16.69
#